data_AF-A0A7C2J1N6-F1
#
_entry.id   AF-A0A7C2J1N6-F1
#
_cell.length_a   1.000
_cell.length_b   1.000
_cell.length_c   1.000
_cell.angle_alpha   90.00
_cell.angle_beta   90.00
_cell.angle_gamma   90.00
#
_symmetry.space_group_name_H-M   'P 1'
#
loop_
_entity.id
_entity.type
_entity.pdbx_description
1 polymer ?
#
loop_
_entity_poly.entity_id
_entity_poly.type
_entity_poly.pdbx_seq_one_letter_code
_entity_poly.pdbx_strand_id
1 'polypeptide(L)'
;MFEQFRYVTLDVRMTAEEAAKLPPYKGSTLRGAFGHAFRRVACPFRACPPCILPKTCPYTYVFETAPRDGGGLFGKNAAVPHPFILDLPLDGRTDFAAGTQMSFGLVLVGRAIDFTPYFAVALREMGRTGLGRGRARWRLDRIVDRAPGGERLLYDAATEDERLLASPTVHRGVPNLGPLAPAALRGSGGGEGEGEG
;
A
#
# COMPACT_ATOMS: atom_id res chain seq x y z
N MET A 1 13.81 -20.71 6.53
CA MET A 1 13.41 -20.18 5.20
C MET A 1 12.58 -18.89 5.28
N PHE A 2 11.76 -18.65 6.32
CA PHE A 2 10.96 -17.41 6.47
C PHE A 2 11.60 -16.28 7.31
N GLU A 3 12.79 -16.48 7.90
CA GLU A 3 13.44 -15.51 8.79
C GLU A 3 13.83 -14.18 8.12
N GLN A 4 13.87 -14.15 6.79
CA GLN A 4 14.17 -12.95 6.00
C GLN A 4 12.92 -12.15 5.63
N PHE A 5 11.71 -12.65 5.91
CA PHE A 5 10.49 -11.88 5.69
C PHE A 5 10.44 -10.73 6.68
N ARG A 6 10.42 -9.49 6.16
CA ARG A 6 10.34 -8.29 6.98
C ARG A 6 9.06 -7.55 6.66
N TYR A 7 8.36 -7.09 7.69
CA TYR A 7 7.17 -6.27 7.49
C TYR A 7 6.97 -5.28 8.64
N VAL A 8 6.13 -4.27 8.39
CA VAL A 8 5.68 -3.28 9.36
C VAL A 8 4.18 -3.10 9.15
N THR A 9 3.42 -2.99 10.24
CA THR A 9 1.98 -2.70 10.22
C THR A 9 1.71 -1.31 10.77
N LEU A 10 1.14 -0.44 9.94
CA LEU A 10 0.84 0.94 10.29
C LEU A 10 -0.67 1.16 10.32
N ASP A 11 -1.15 1.91 11.30
CA ASP A 11 -2.45 2.55 11.25
C ASP A 11 -2.32 3.97 10.74
N VAL A 12 -3.13 4.29 9.75
CA VAL A 12 -3.25 5.64 9.20
C VAL A 12 -4.59 6.20 9.60
N ARG A 13 -4.61 7.42 10.16
CA ARG A 13 -5.84 8.16 10.45
C ARG A 13 -5.88 9.46 9.66
N MET A 14 -7.02 9.70 9.02
CA MET A 14 -7.27 10.92 8.27
C MET A 14 -8.64 11.49 8.63
N THR A 15 -8.75 12.81 8.57
CA THR A 15 -10.00 13.55 8.79
C THR A 15 -10.41 14.25 7.50
N ALA A 16 -11.67 14.11 7.11
CA ALA A 16 -12.24 14.84 5.98
C ALA A 16 -12.32 16.33 6.33
N GLU A 17 -11.74 17.20 5.51
CA GLU A 17 -11.81 18.66 5.73
C GLU A 17 -13.10 19.26 5.17
N GLU A 18 -13.71 18.56 4.21
CA GLU A 18 -14.96 18.92 3.57
C GLU A 18 -15.82 17.67 3.35
N ALA A 19 -17.09 17.85 3.01
CA ALA A 19 -17.98 16.72 2.74
C ALA A 19 -17.43 15.88 1.58
N ALA A 20 -17.26 14.58 1.82
CA ALA A 20 -16.66 13.66 0.86
C ALA A 20 -17.62 12.51 0.54
N LYS A 21 -17.65 12.15 -0.75
CA LYS A 21 -18.36 10.97 -1.25
C LYS A 21 -17.37 10.00 -1.87
N LEU A 22 -17.14 8.89 -1.19
CA LEU A 22 -16.29 7.79 -1.63
C LEU A 22 -17.16 6.64 -2.17
N PRO A 23 -16.66 5.84 -3.12
CA PRO A 23 -17.37 4.63 -3.53
C PRO A 23 -17.41 3.61 -2.38
N PRO A 24 -18.38 2.67 -2.41
CA PRO A 24 -18.49 1.63 -1.38
C PRO A 24 -17.21 0.79 -1.29
N TYR A 25 -16.56 0.54 -2.44
CA TYR A 25 -15.23 -0.08 -2.49
C TYR A 25 -14.13 0.98 -2.50
N LYS A 26 -13.64 1.32 -1.30
CA LYS A 26 -12.62 2.37 -1.09
C LYS A 26 -11.25 2.00 -1.67
N GLY A 27 -10.97 0.70 -1.83
CA GLY A 27 -9.68 0.16 -2.26
C GLY A 27 -9.16 0.74 -3.56
N SER A 28 -9.98 0.77 -4.60
CA SER A 28 -9.58 1.31 -5.90
C SER A 28 -9.31 2.81 -5.86
N THR A 29 -10.12 3.55 -5.10
CA THR A 29 -9.98 5.02 -4.97
C THR A 29 -8.74 5.38 -4.19
N LEU A 30 -8.53 4.79 -3.02
CA LEU A 30 -7.37 5.10 -2.19
C LEU A 30 -6.09 4.63 -2.85
N ARG A 31 -6.05 3.42 -3.43
CA ARG A 31 -4.87 2.94 -4.14
C ARG A 31 -4.51 3.82 -5.33
N GLY A 32 -5.50 4.24 -6.12
CA GLY A 32 -5.29 5.13 -7.26
C GLY A 32 -4.76 6.50 -6.81
N ALA A 33 -5.44 7.15 -5.86
CA ALA A 33 -5.04 8.44 -5.33
C ALA A 33 -3.65 8.38 -4.68
N PHE A 34 -3.39 7.34 -3.88
CA PHE A 34 -2.10 7.10 -3.24
C PHE A 34 -0.99 6.89 -4.27
N GLY A 35 -1.21 6.08 -5.31
CA GLY A 35 -0.22 5.88 -6.38
C GLY A 35 0.13 7.15 -7.13
N HIS A 36 -0.87 7.98 -7.45
CA HIS A 36 -0.64 9.29 -8.08
C HIS A 36 0.14 10.24 -7.16
N ALA A 37 -0.22 10.30 -5.88
CA ALA A 37 0.49 11.12 -4.88
C ALA A 37 1.94 10.64 -4.69
N PHE A 38 2.14 9.31 -4.56
CA PHE A 38 3.46 8.71 -4.42
C PHE A 38 4.34 8.99 -5.63
N ARG A 39 3.80 8.88 -6.84
CA ARG A 39 4.52 9.27 -8.07
C ARG A 39 4.98 10.72 -8.02
N ARG A 40 4.10 11.63 -7.61
CA ARG A 40 4.41 13.07 -7.53
C ARG A 40 5.50 13.37 -6.50
N VAL A 41 5.50 12.65 -5.38
CA VAL A 41 6.48 12.80 -4.30
C VAL A 41 7.83 12.18 -4.68
N ALA A 42 7.83 10.98 -5.25
CA ALA A 42 9.05 10.22 -5.50
C ALA A 42 9.71 10.53 -6.86
N CYS A 43 8.95 10.98 -7.86
CA CYS A 43 9.46 11.20 -9.21
C CYS A 43 9.76 12.69 -9.46
N PRO A 44 11.03 13.07 -9.72
CA PRO A 44 11.38 14.47 -9.99
C PRO A 44 10.74 15.02 -11.27
N PHE A 45 10.47 14.15 -12.25
CA PHE A 45 9.89 14.54 -13.54
C PHE A 45 8.36 14.64 -13.52
N ARG A 46 7.68 14.12 -12.49
CA ARG A 46 6.21 14.10 -12.29
C ARG A 46 5.37 13.41 -13.39
N ALA A 47 5.95 13.14 -14.55
CA ALA A 47 5.41 12.33 -15.62
C ALA A 47 6.54 11.38 -16.05
N CYS A 48 6.58 10.15 -15.49
CA CYS A 48 7.48 9.06 -15.91
C CYS A 48 7.56 9.00 -17.45
N PRO A 49 8.59 9.59 -18.07
CA PRO A 49 8.89 9.42 -19.48
C PRO A 49 9.55 8.02 -19.62
N PRO A 50 10.12 7.63 -20.78
CA PRO A 50 11.18 6.63 -20.77
C PRO A 50 12.25 7.04 -19.75
N CYS A 51 12.18 6.42 -18.57
CA CYS A 51 12.89 6.87 -17.37
C CYS A 51 14.32 6.36 -17.42
N ILE A 52 15.29 7.22 -17.07
CA ILE A 52 16.71 6.86 -17.00
C ILE A 52 17.08 6.12 -15.70
N LEU A 53 16.18 6.07 -14.71
CA LEU A 53 16.41 5.47 -13.38
C LEU A 53 15.44 4.33 -13.00
N PRO A 54 14.99 3.45 -13.92
CA PRO A 54 13.92 2.50 -13.62
C PRO A 54 14.33 1.49 -12.52
N LYS A 55 15.62 1.18 -12.39
CA LYS A 55 16.13 0.21 -11.40
C LYS A 55 16.24 0.76 -9.98
N THR A 56 16.31 2.07 -9.81
CA THR A 56 16.51 2.74 -8.51
C THR A 56 15.34 3.63 -8.11
N CYS A 57 14.41 3.89 -9.01
CA CYS A 57 13.22 4.71 -8.77
C CYS A 57 12.33 4.09 -7.68
N PRO A 58 12.08 4.82 -6.56
CA PRO A 58 11.18 4.35 -5.50
C PRO A 58 9.76 4.06 -6.02
N TYR A 59 9.25 4.89 -6.93
CA TYR A 59 7.93 4.68 -7.54
C TYR A 59 7.88 3.38 -8.35
N THR A 60 8.87 3.13 -9.21
CA THR A 60 8.91 1.88 -10.01
C THR A 60 9.00 0.65 -9.12
N TYR A 61 9.81 0.70 -8.05
CA TYR A 61 9.89 -0.39 -7.07
C TYR A 61 8.55 -0.67 -6.37
N VAL A 62 7.85 0.37 -5.93
CA VAL A 62 6.60 0.22 -5.16
C VAL A 62 5.39 -0.08 -6.06
N PHE A 63 5.30 0.53 -7.26
CA PHE A 63 4.07 0.56 -8.07
C PHE A 63 4.16 -0.04 -9.47
N GLU A 64 5.33 -0.18 -10.08
CA GLU A 64 5.41 -0.71 -11.45
C GLU A 64 5.81 -2.19 -11.48
N THR A 65 6.43 -2.70 -10.41
CA THR A 65 6.68 -4.14 -10.17
C THR A 65 7.13 -4.92 -11.43
N ALA A 66 7.97 -4.27 -12.25
CA ALA A 66 8.51 -4.90 -13.44
C ALA A 66 9.36 -6.11 -13.03
N PRO A 67 9.29 -7.25 -13.74
CA PRO A 67 10.17 -8.37 -13.49
C PRO A 67 11.63 -7.88 -13.57
N ARG A 68 12.36 -7.94 -12.45
CA ARG A 68 13.80 -7.66 -12.49
C ARG A 68 14.44 -8.82 -13.24
N ASP A 69 15.06 -8.50 -14.37
CA ASP A 69 16.09 -9.25 -15.09
C ASP A 69 16.12 -10.77 -14.76
N GLY A 70 15.33 -11.54 -15.51
CA GLY A 70 15.46 -13.00 -15.68
C GLY A 70 15.78 -13.86 -14.44
N GLY A 71 14.75 -14.42 -13.80
CA GLY A 71 14.92 -15.61 -12.95
C GLY A 71 14.33 -15.53 -11.54
N GLY A 72 13.05 -15.18 -11.42
CA GLY A 72 12.27 -15.39 -10.19
C GLY A 72 11.25 -16.52 -10.34
N LEU A 73 10.71 -16.99 -9.21
CA LEU A 73 9.56 -17.92 -9.11
C LEU A 73 8.33 -17.51 -9.95
N PHE A 74 8.27 -16.24 -10.32
CA PHE A 74 7.26 -15.64 -11.16
C PHE A 74 7.80 -15.59 -12.60
N GLY A 75 7.18 -16.34 -13.50
CA GLY A 75 7.57 -16.40 -14.92
C GLY A 75 7.60 -15.02 -15.58
N LYS A 76 8.10 -14.95 -16.82
CA LYS A 76 8.37 -13.72 -17.59
C LYS A 76 7.21 -12.69 -17.65
N ASN A 77 5.99 -13.08 -17.30
CA ASN A 77 4.77 -12.26 -17.32
C ASN A 77 4.07 -12.10 -15.96
N ALA A 78 4.62 -12.62 -14.87
CA ALA A 78 4.00 -12.52 -13.55
C ALA A 78 4.49 -11.24 -12.84
N ALA A 79 3.64 -10.22 -12.82
CA ALA A 79 3.89 -9.01 -12.03
C ALA A 79 4.11 -9.42 -10.57
N VAL A 80 5.25 -9.03 -10.00
CA VAL A 80 5.54 -9.25 -8.58
C VAL A 80 4.48 -8.48 -7.78
N PRO A 81 3.87 -9.04 -6.73
CA PRO A 81 2.93 -8.28 -5.91
C PRO A 81 3.61 -7.03 -5.34
N HIS A 82 2.90 -5.90 -5.31
CA HIS A 82 3.43 -4.69 -4.71
C HIS A 82 3.82 -4.94 -3.26
N PRO A 83 4.92 -4.36 -2.79
CA PRO A 83 5.46 -4.62 -1.46
C PRO A 83 4.70 -3.83 -0.36
N PHE A 84 3.40 -3.57 -0.56
CA PHE A 84 2.53 -2.96 0.43
C PHE A 84 1.07 -3.43 0.29
N ILE A 85 0.32 -3.33 1.39
CA ILE A 85 -1.11 -3.65 1.46
C ILE A 85 -1.84 -2.45 2.06
N LEU A 86 -2.96 -2.05 1.45
CA LEU A 86 -3.93 -1.12 2.06
C LEU A 86 -5.07 -1.95 2.63
N ASP A 87 -5.12 -2.05 3.95
CA ASP A 87 -6.15 -2.77 4.70
C ASP A 87 -7.26 -1.79 5.09
N LEU A 88 -8.27 -1.71 4.23
CA LEU A 88 -9.35 -0.74 4.34
C LEU A 88 -10.55 -1.35 5.06
N PRO A 89 -11.28 -0.56 5.87
CA PRO A 89 -12.51 -1.03 6.46
C PRO A 89 -13.49 -1.44 5.35
N LEU A 90 -14.11 -2.61 5.51
CA LEU A 90 -15.11 -3.15 4.60
C LEU A 90 -16.50 -2.52 4.84
N ASP A 91 -16.56 -1.37 5.50
CA ASP A 91 -17.80 -0.66 5.70
C ASP A 91 -18.29 -0.12 4.35
N GLY A 92 -19.54 -0.39 3.98
CA GLY A 92 -20.14 0.14 2.75
C GLY A 92 -20.32 1.67 2.76
N ARG A 93 -19.75 2.37 3.75
CA ARG A 93 -19.93 3.80 3.98
C ARG A 93 -19.38 4.61 2.82
N THR A 94 -20.25 5.42 2.22
CA THR A 94 -19.93 6.28 1.09
C THR A 94 -19.85 7.76 1.46
N ASP A 95 -20.65 8.19 2.43
CA ASP A 95 -20.82 9.61 2.77
C ASP A 95 -20.08 9.95 4.07
N PHE A 96 -19.24 10.98 3.97
CA PHE A 96 -18.41 11.51 5.04
C PHE A 96 -18.69 12.99 5.17
N ALA A 97 -19.17 13.43 6.33
CA ALA A 97 -19.29 14.85 6.64
C ALA A 97 -17.90 15.44 6.92
N ALA A 98 -17.74 16.76 6.78
CA ALA A 98 -16.55 17.45 7.25
C ALA A 98 -16.30 17.14 8.73
N GLY A 99 -15.03 16.95 9.11
CA GLY A 99 -14.63 16.51 10.45
C GLY A 99 -14.74 15.00 10.70
N THR A 100 -15.31 14.22 9.77
CA THR A 100 -15.37 12.75 9.93
C THR A 100 -13.99 12.12 9.78
N GLN A 101 -13.68 11.20 10.69
CA GLN A 101 -12.46 10.41 10.63
C GLN A 101 -12.62 9.12 9.83
N MET A 102 -11.56 8.75 9.11
CA MET A 102 -11.37 7.45 8.48
C MET A 102 -10.02 6.90 8.95
N SER A 103 -9.99 5.62 9.31
CA SER A 103 -8.75 4.91 9.63
C SER A 103 -8.61 3.68 8.74
N PHE A 104 -7.39 3.34 8.37
CA PHE A 104 -7.07 2.14 7.59
C PHE A 104 -5.66 1.66 7.89
N GLY A 105 -5.42 0.37 7.67
CA GLY A 105 -4.12 -0.25 7.81
C GLY A 105 -3.26 -0.07 6.56
N LEU A 106 -1.96 0.10 6.77
CA LEU A 106 -0.93 0.08 5.74
C LEU A 106 0.15 -0.90 6.17
N VAL A 107 0.33 -1.98 5.41
CA VAL A 107 1.41 -2.95 5.65
C VAL A 107 2.52 -2.70 4.65
N LEU A 108 3.76 -2.56 5.12
CA LEU A 108 4.95 -2.44 4.27
C LEU A 108 5.77 -3.72 4.37
N VAL A 109 6.25 -4.24 3.23
CA VAL A 109 6.95 -5.52 3.16
C VAL A 109 8.34 -5.37 2.54
N GLY A 110 9.32 -6.07 3.09
CA GLY A 110 10.66 -6.17 2.53
C GLY A 110 11.41 -4.83 2.49
N ARG A 111 11.75 -4.35 1.29
CA ARG A 111 12.45 -3.06 1.09
C ARG A 111 11.48 -1.87 1.07
N ALA A 112 10.16 -2.10 0.98
CA ALA A 112 9.18 -1.00 1.10
C ALA A 112 9.28 -0.25 2.43
N ILE A 113 9.72 -0.95 3.48
CA ILE A 113 9.97 -0.37 4.80
C ILE A 113 11.00 0.76 4.74
N ASP A 114 12.02 0.64 3.89
CA ASP A 114 13.07 1.67 3.74
C ASP A 114 12.51 2.94 3.08
N PHE A 115 11.33 2.85 2.44
CA PHE A 115 10.62 3.97 1.84
C PHE A 115 9.54 4.57 2.73
N THR A 116 9.44 4.19 4.01
CA THR A 116 8.40 4.70 4.95
C THR A 116 8.25 6.24 4.93
N PRO A 117 9.32 7.07 4.87
CA PRO A 117 9.18 8.51 4.73
C PRO A 117 8.42 8.93 3.45
N TYR A 118 8.64 8.25 2.33
CA TYR A 118 7.90 8.49 1.09
C TYR A 118 6.42 8.15 1.25
N PHE A 119 6.07 7.06 1.94
CA PHE A 119 4.68 6.72 2.22
C PHE A 119 4.00 7.81 3.05
N ALA A 120 4.65 8.31 4.10
CA ALA A 120 4.10 9.36 4.95
C ALA A 120 3.84 10.65 4.16
N VAL A 121 4.82 11.13 3.39
CA VAL A 121 4.66 12.34 2.56
C VAL A 121 3.62 12.12 1.46
N ALA A 122 3.58 10.94 0.84
CA ALA A 122 2.58 10.61 -0.17
C ALA A 122 1.15 10.54 0.39
N LEU A 123 0.95 10.06 1.62
CA LEU A 123 -0.36 10.09 2.30
C LEU A 123 -0.83 11.51 2.58
N ARG A 124 0.08 12.41 2.97
CA ARG A 124 -0.22 13.85 3.13
C ARG A 124 -0.62 14.48 1.81
N GLU A 125 0.18 14.26 0.76
CA GLU A 125 -0.10 14.77 -0.59
C GLU A 125 -1.40 14.20 -1.17
N MET A 126 -1.69 12.92 -0.92
CA MET A 126 -2.95 12.28 -1.29
C MET A 126 -4.14 12.99 -0.63
N GLY A 127 -4.04 13.30 0.67
CA GLY A 127 -5.07 14.04 1.38
C GLY A 127 -5.28 15.46 0.82
N ARG A 128 -4.19 16.18 0.52
CA ARG A 128 -4.22 17.54 -0.04
C ARG A 128 -4.80 17.58 -1.45
N THR A 129 -4.47 16.60 -2.29
CA THR A 129 -4.99 16.49 -3.67
C THR A 129 -6.42 15.96 -3.72
N GLY A 130 -6.88 15.35 -2.64
CA GLY A 130 -8.25 14.97 -2.41
C GLY A 130 -8.64 13.59 -2.96
N LEU A 131 -9.66 13.02 -2.34
CA LEU A 131 -10.15 11.67 -2.59
C LEU A 131 -11.55 11.68 -3.23
N GLY A 132 -11.85 10.60 -3.96
CA GLY A 132 -13.15 10.39 -4.61
C GLY A 132 -13.42 11.31 -5.80
N ARG A 133 -14.65 11.26 -6.32
CA ARG A 133 -15.06 12.00 -7.53
C ARG A 133 -14.98 13.52 -7.34
N GLY A 134 -15.30 14.00 -6.15
CA GLY A 134 -15.27 15.42 -5.79
C GLY A 134 -13.88 15.93 -5.38
N ARG A 135 -12.85 15.07 -5.34
CA ARG A 135 -11.51 15.43 -4.83
C ARG A 135 -11.58 16.13 -3.48
N ALA A 136 -12.45 15.63 -2.60
CA ALA A 136 -12.61 16.20 -1.27
C ALA A 136 -11.30 16.07 -0.51
N ARG A 137 -10.84 17.15 0.14
CA ARG A 137 -9.59 17.21 0.89
C ARG A 137 -9.69 16.44 2.20
N TRP A 138 -8.57 15.83 2.55
CA TRP A 138 -8.38 15.11 3.81
C TRP A 138 -7.08 15.55 4.43
N ARG A 139 -7.10 15.72 5.74
CA ARG A 139 -5.90 15.91 6.54
C ARG A 139 -5.41 14.56 7.02
N LEU A 140 -4.13 14.25 6.82
CA LEU A 140 -3.49 13.15 7.53
C LEU A 140 -3.29 13.58 8.98
N ASP A 141 -3.95 12.92 9.92
CA ASP A 141 -3.84 13.27 11.33
C ASP A 141 -2.63 12.60 11.97
N ARG A 142 -2.47 11.28 11.76
CA ARG A 142 -1.43 10.49 12.44
C ARG A 142 -1.13 9.18 11.73
N ILE A 143 0.11 8.71 11.89
CA ILE A 143 0.56 7.38 11.51
C ILE A 143 1.11 6.70 12.77
N VAL A 144 0.56 5.54 13.12
CA VAL A 144 0.98 4.76 14.28
C VAL A 144 1.50 3.41 13.82
N ASP A 145 2.67 3.02 14.29
CA ASP A 145 3.23 1.68 14.13
C ASP A 145 2.64 0.75 15.20
N ARG A 146 1.97 -0.32 14.75
CA ARG A 146 1.43 -1.38 15.60
C ARG A 146 2.51 -2.43 15.86
N ALA A 147 3.44 -2.13 16.76
CA ALA A 147 4.45 -3.11 17.15
C ALA A 147 3.91 -4.08 18.23
N PRO A 148 4.39 -5.34 18.29
CA PRO A 148 4.08 -6.28 19.38
C PRO A 148 4.43 -5.75 20.78
N GLY A 149 5.38 -4.82 20.87
CA GLY A 149 5.79 -4.17 22.12
C GLY A 149 5.02 -2.89 22.47
N GLY A 150 3.98 -2.54 21.71
CA GLY A 150 3.16 -1.36 21.93
C GLY A 150 3.01 -0.47 20.68
N GLU A 151 2.11 0.50 20.77
CA GLU A 151 1.93 1.50 19.72
C GLU A 151 3.08 2.52 19.74
N ARG A 152 3.63 2.83 18.56
CA ARG A 152 4.63 3.87 18.38
C ARG A 152 4.13 4.91 17.39
N LEU A 153 4.10 6.17 17.81
CA LEU A 153 3.72 7.28 16.93
C LEU A 153 4.86 7.56 15.94
N LEU A 154 4.57 7.43 14.64
CA LEU A 154 5.52 7.73 13.56
C LEU A 154 5.33 9.13 13.00
N TYR A 155 4.10 9.62 12.94
CA TYR A 155 3.76 10.96 12.45
C TYR A 155 2.54 11.48 13.19
N ASP A 156 2.52 12.77 13.51
CA ASP A 156 1.39 13.47 14.10
C ASP A 156 1.31 14.90 13.57
N ALA A 157 0.18 15.24 12.95
CA ALA A 157 -0.07 16.57 12.42
C ALA A 157 -0.23 17.65 13.50
N ALA A 158 -0.41 17.26 14.77
CA ALA A 158 -0.39 18.20 15.90
C ALA A 158 1.04 18.67 16.23
N THR A 159 2.06 17.95 15.77
CA THR A 159 3.46 18.41 15.91
C THR A 159 3.80 19.37 14.77
N GLU A 160 4.56 20.42 15.06
CA GLU A 160 5.10 21.32 14.01
C GLU A 160 6.16 20.63 13.14
N ASP A 161 6.58 19.40 13.52
CA ASP A 161 7.53 18.60 12.77
C ASP A 161 6.83 17.74 11.72
N GLU A 162 7.07 18.06 10.45
CA GLU A 162 6.51 17.33 9.33
C GLU A 162 7.26 16.00 9.02
N ARG A 163 8.36 15.72 9.74
CA ARG A 163 9.16 14.49 9.58
C ARG A 163 8.56 13.35 10.40
N LEU A 164 9.09 12.14 10.16
CA LEU A 164 8.79 11.02 11.03
C LEU A 164 9.43 11.23 12.40
N LEU A 165 8.64 11.07 13.45
CA LEU A 165 9.07 11.19 14.85
C LEU A 165 9.94 9.99 15.28
N ALA A 166 9.81 8.85 14.60
CA ALA A 166 10.58 7.65 14.86
C ALA A 166 10.70 6.75 13.61
N SER A 167 11.66 5.84 13.65
CA SER A 167 11.73 4.73 12.70
C SER A 167 10.68 3.65 13.03
N PRO A 168 10.10 2.98 12.02
CA PRO A 168 9.17 1.89 12.23
C PRO A 168 9.84 0.65 12.84
N THR A 169 9.08 -0.12 13.60
CA THR A 169 9.52 -1.36 14.23
C THR A 169 9.43 -2.51 13.24
N VAL A 170 10.58 -2.95 12.72
CA VAL A 170 10.61 -4.00 11.69
C VAL A 170 10.36 -5.38 12.30
N HIS A 171 9.27 -6.01 11.91
CA HIS A 171 8.99 -7.41 12.23
C HIS A 171 9.78 -8.34 11.33
N ARG A 172 10.17 -9.51 11.85
CA ARG A 172 10.86 -10.57 11.10
C ARG A 172 10.10 -11.88 11.21
N GLY A 173 10.09 -12.66 10.14
CA GLY A 173 9.32 -13.89 10.05
C GLY A 173 7.83 -13.63 9.92
N VAL A 174 7.03 -14.70 9.98
CA VAL A 174 5.57 -14.58 10.07
C VAL A 174 5.14 -15.25 11.37
N PRO A 175 4.63 -14.49 12.36
CA PRO A 175 4.17 -15.10 13.60
C PRO A 175 3.03 -16.09 13.28
N ASN A 176 3.13 -17.31 13.81
CA ASN A 176 2.14 -18.39 13.67
C ASN A 176 1.87 -18.96 12.27
N LEU A 177 2.81 -18.84 11.32
CA LEU A 177 2.75 -19.64 10.11
C LEU A 177 3.42 -21.00 10.37
N GLY A 178 2.63 -21.96 10.86
CA GLY A 178 2.99 -23.37 10.74
C GLY A 178 3.21 -23.75 9.26
N PRO A 179 3.80 -24.92 8.97
CA PRO A 179 4.03 -25.34 7.57
C PRO A 179 2.72 -25.24 6.78
N LEU A 180 2.72 -24.41 5.73
CA LEU A 180 1.62 -24.35 4.77
C LEU A 180 1.49 -25.74 4.15
N ALA A 181 0.42 -26.47 4.48
CA ALA A 181 0.08 -27.67 3.76
C ALA A 181 -0.01 -27.32 2.26
N PRO A 182 0.62 -28.10 1.37
CA PRO A 182 0.59 -27.82 -0.05
C PRO A 182 -0.87 -27.71 -0.50
N ALA A 183 -1.25 -26.54 -1.02
CA ALA A 183 -2.57 -26.32 -1.55
C ALA A 183 -2.80 -27.39 -2.63
N ALA A 184 -3.76 -28.27 -2.40
CA ALA A 184 -4.20 -29.22 -3.40
C ALA A 184 -4.66 -28.42 -4.62
N LEU A 185 -3.84 -28.42 -5.68
CA LEU A 185 -4.27 -28.02 -7.01
C LEU A 185 -5.44 -28.92 -7.37
N ARG A 186 -6.67 -28.40 -7.21
CA ARG A 186 -7.85 -29.02 -7.80
C ARG A 186 -7.65 -28.92 -9.31
N GLY A 187 -7.14 -30.00 -9.90
CA GLY A 187 -7.18 -30.20 -11.33
C GLY A 187 -8.64 -30.19 -11.76
N SER A 188 -9.07 -29.13 -12.41
CA SER A 188 -10.23 -29.17 -13.29
C SER A 188 -9.84 -30.03 -14.49
N GLY A 189 -10.07 -31.34 -14.37
CA GLY A 189 -10.08 -32.24 -15.52
C GLY A 189 -11.18 -31.78 -16.47
N GLY A 190 -10.80 -31.11 -17.56
CA GLY A 190 -11.66 -30.90 -18.71
C GLY A 190 -11.83 -32.24 -19.41
N GLY A 191 -13.08 -32.68 -19.53
CA GLY A 191 -13.45 -33.94 -20.16
C GLY A 191 -13.04 -33.99 -21.63
N GLU A 192 -12.42 -35.10 -21.99
CA GLU A 192 -12.29 -35.58 -23.36
C GLU A 192 -13.71 -35.98 -23.84
N GLY A 193 -14.25 -35.19 -24.76
CA GLY A 193 -15.38 -35.61 -25.58
C GLY A 193 -14.83 -36.26 -26.83
N GLU A 194 -14.86 -37.59 -26.88
CA GLU A 194 -14.73 -38.38 -28.10
C GLU A 194 -15.84 -37.99 -29.08
N GLY A 195 -15.46 -37.56 -30.27
CA GLY A 195 -16.33 -37.37 -31.43
C GLY A 195 -15.69 -38.06 -32.61
N GLU A 196 -16.23 -39.23 -32.96
CA GLU A 196 -15.89 -40.03 -34.13
C GLU A 196 -16.07 -39.24 -35.43
N GLY A 197 -15.13 -39.44 -36.36
CA GLY A 197 -15.12 -38.92 -37.73
C GLY A 197 -13.89 -39.41 -38.47
#